data_AF-A0A8J7MLC9-F1
#
_entry.id   AF-A0A8J7MLC9-F1
#
_cell.length_a   1.000
_cell.length_b   1.000
_cell.length_c   1.000
_cell.angle_alpha   90.00
_cell.angle_beta   90.00
_cell.angle_gamma   90.00
#
_symmetry.space_group_name_H-M   'P 1'
#
loop_
_entity.id
_entity.type
_entity.pdbx_description
1 polymer ?
#
loop_
_entity_poly.entity_id
_entity_poly.type
_entity_poly.pdbx_seq_one_letter_code
_entity_poly.pdbx_strand_id
1 'polypeptide(L)' 'KKCISTAQIVDILTAFNLDNNRLEFAKKAYQYTSNKNKYFQVVQQLSYAKNKEALETYMSNQ' A
#
# COMPACT_ATOMS: atom_id res chain seq x y z
N LYS A 1 -14.92 -8.66 -1.90
CA LYS A 1 -15.22 -7.61 -2.91
C LYS A 1 -14.00 -6.71 -3.05
N LYS A 2 -13.45 -6.56 -4.26
CA LYS A 2 -12.38 -5.60 -4.55
C LYS A 2 -13.03 -4.31 -5.01
N CYS A 3 -12.97 -3.26 -4.20
CA CYS A 3 -13.77 -2.05 -4.39
C CYS A 3 -12.94 -0.76 -4.34
N ILE A 4 -11.68 -0.86 -3.96
CA ILE A 4 -10.81 0.30 -3.82
C ILE A 4 -9.76 0.27 -4.93
N SER A 5 -9.55 1.43 -5.55
CA SER A 5 -8.50 1.63 -6.52
C SER A 5 -7.19 2.03 -5.84
N THR A 6 -6.06 1.67 -6.45
CA THR A 6 -4.74 2.05 -5.93
C THR A 6 -4.59 3.57 -5.74
N ALA A 7 -5.18 4.37 -6.64
CA ALA A 7 -5.15 5.83 -6.52
C ALA A 7 -5.83 6.33 -5.24
N GLN A 8 -6.98 5.75 -4.87
CA GLN A 8 -7.67 6.09 -3.61
C GLN A 8 -6.82 5.70 -2.38
N ILE A 9 -6.08 4.61 -2.46
CA ILE A 9 -5.20 4.16 -1.38
C ILE A 9 -4.02 5.12 -1.22
N VAL A 10 -3.42 5.52 -2.33
CA VAL A 10 -2.37 6.56 -2.36
C VAL A 10 -2.88 7.86 -1.72
N ASP A 11 -4.07 8.30 -2.08
CA ASP A 11 -4.68 9.51 -1.51
C ASP A 11 -4.86 9.38 0.01
N ILE A 12 -5.42 8.26 0.47
CA ILE A 12 -5.56 7.97 1.91
C ILE A 12 -4.20 7.90 2.62
N LEU A 13 -3.16 7.36 1.97
CA LEU A 13 -1.81 7.29 2.52
C LEU A 13 -1.20 8.67 2.78
N THR A 14 -1.56 9.68 1.97
CA THR A 14 -1.12 11.07 2.21
C THR A 14 -1.69 11.65 3.50
N ALA A 15 -2.88 11.21 3.91
CA ALA A 15 -3.51 11.65 5.17
C ALA A 15 -2.83 11.07 6.43
N PHE A 16 -2.04 10.01 6.29
CA PHE A 16 -1.27 9.45 7.40
C PHE A 16 0.08 10.16 7.55
N ASN A 17 0.40 10.64 8.75
CA ASN A 17 1.71 11.24 9.04
C ASN A 17 2.81 10.21 9.35
N LEU A 18 2.43 9.03 9.84
CA LEU A 18 3.37 7.99 10.27
C LEU A 18 3.49 6.90 9.20
N ASP A 19 4.73 6.65 8.75
CA ASP A 19 5.00 5.65 7.72
C ASP A 19 4.68 4.22 8.18
N ASN A 20 4.75 3.95 9.49
CA ASN A 20 4.36 2.65 10.05
C ASN A 20 2.86 2.39 9.86
N ASN A 21 2.02 3.41 10.06
CA ASN A 21 0.57 3.32 9.83
C ASN A 21 0.26 3.18 8.35
N ARG A 22 1.01 3.88 7.49
CA ARG A 22 0.94 3.74 6.04
C ARG A 22 1.20 2.30 5.60
N LEU A 23 2.23 1.65 6.14
CA LEU A 23 2.56 0.26 5.82
C LEU A 23 1.44 -0.71 6.24
N GLU A 24 0.95 -0.59 7.48
CA GLU A 24 -0.14 -1.46 7.97
C GLU A 24 -1.42 -1.31 7.13
N PHE A 25 -1.78 -0.05 6.82
CA PHE A 25 -2.92 0.23 5.95
C PHE A 25 -2.69 -0.32 4.55
N ALA A 26 -1.51 -0.12 3.96
CA ALA A 26 -1.18 -0.62 2.63
C ALA A 26 -1.23 -2.15 2.55
N LYS A 27 -0.80 -2.88 3.59
CA LYS A 27 -0.93 -4.35 3.62
C LYS A 27 -2.40 -4.78 3.59
N LYS A 28 -3.24 -4.17 4.42
CA LYS A 28 -4.69 -4.46 4.45
C LYS A 28 -5.36 -4.07 3.12
N ALA A 29 -5.09 -2.87 2.62
CA ALA A 29 -5.72 -2.36 1.41
C ALA A 29 -5.37 -3.19 0.17
N TYR A 30 -4.20 -3.84 0.13
CA TYR A 30 -3.79 -4.72 -0.98
C TYR A 30 -4.80 -5.85 -1.24
N GLN A 31 -5.38 -6.41 -0.19
CA GLN A 31 -6.40 -7.48 -0.31
C GLN A 31 -7.71 -6.98 -0.91
N TYR A 32 -8.06 -5.71 -0.67
CA TYR A 32 -9.31 -5.07 -1.15
C TYR A 32 -9.12 -4.29 -2.45
N THR A 33 -7.89 -4.26 -2.98
CA THR A 33 -7.55 -3.51 -4.18
C THR A 33 -7.93 -4.26 -5.45
N SER A 34 -8.61 -3.58 -6.35
CA SER A 34 -8.95 -4.13 -7.67
C SER A 34 -7.74 -4.15 -8.60
N ASN A 35 -6.90 -3.12 -8.53
CA ASN A 35 -5.79 -2.88 -9.46
C ASN A 35 -4.42 -3.20 -8.85
N LYS A 36 -4.20 -4.46 -8.44
CA LYS A 36 -2.92 -4.90 -7.83
C LYS A 36 -1.69 -4.60 -8.71
N ASN A 37 -1.85 -4.61 -10.03
CA ASN A 37 -0.79 -4.31 -10.99
C ASN A 37 -0.24 -2.87 -10.85
N LYS A 38 -1.05 -1.94 -10.31
CA LYS A 38 -0.63 -0.55 -10.06
C LYS A 38 -0.13 -0.34 -8.63
N TYR A 39 -0.17 -1.36 -7.77
CA TYR A 39 0.09 -1.22 -6.34
C TYR A 39 1.51 -0.78 -5.98
N PHE A 40 2.46 -0.90 -6.91
CA PHE A 40 3.79 -0.30 -6.77
C PHE A 40 3.73 1.22 -6.48
N GLN A 41 2.68 1.92 -6.91
CA GLN A 41 2.48 3.35 -6.59
C GLN A 41 2.33 3.58 -5.08
N VAL A 42 1.73 2.64 -4.35
CA VAL A 42 1.59 2.68 -2.90
C VAL A 42 2.95 2.44 -2.22
N VAL A 43 3.76 1.52 -2.76
CA VAL A 43 5.14 1.29 -2.29
C VAL A 43 5.97 2.58 -2.39
N GLN A 44 5.79 3.35 -3.47
CA GLN A 44 6.49 4.62 -3.65
C GLN A 44 6.09 5.72 -2.65
N GLN A 45 4.90 5.64 -2.04
CA GLN A 45 4.46 6.59 -1.01
C GLN A 45 5.12 6.35 0.35
N LEU A 46 5.72 5.18 0.57
CA LEU A 46 6.45 4.89 1.79
C LEU A 46 7.80 5.59 1.76
N SER A 47 8.18 6.22 2.87
CA SER A 47 9.45 6.95 2.96
C SER A 47 10.61 6.02 3.31
N TYR A 48 10.38 4.97 4.11
CA TYR A 48 11.46 4.09 4.55
C TYR A 48 11.61 2.86 3.65
N ALA A 49 12.85 2.57 3.22
CA ALA A 49 13.18 1.39 2.42
C ALA A 49 12.71 0.09 3.06
N LYS A 50 12.91 -0.08 4.38
CA LYS A 50 12.41 -1.23 5.15
C LYS A 50 10.90 -1.45 4.98
N ASN A 51 10.12 -0.37 4.88
CA ASN A 51 8.67 -0.46 4.74
C ASN A 51 8.28 -0.81 3.30
N LYS A 52 9.04 -0.31 2.32
CA LYS A 52 8.90 -0.70 0.91
C LYS A 52 9.13 -2.20 0.75
N GLU A 53 10.27 -2.70 1.21
CA GLU A 53 10.62 -4.13 1.14
C GLU A 53 9.60 -5.00 1.87
N ALA A 54 9.12 -4.57 3.05
CA ALA A 54 8.10 -5.29 3.79
C ALA A 54 6.76 -5.36 3.05
N LEU A 55 6.38 -4.31 2.31
CA LEU A 55 5.18 -4.30 1.51
C LEU A 55 5.34 -5.15 0.24
N GLU A 56 6.46 -5.02 -0.48
CA GLU A 56 6.75 -5.84 -1.66
C GLU A 56 6.84 -7.33 -1.32
N THR A 57 7.49 -7.67 -0.21
CA THR A 57 7.51 -9.04 0.32
C THR A 57 6.09 -9.53 0.60
N TYR A 58 5.24 -8.71 1.23
CA TYR A 58 3.85 -9.07 1.49
C TYR A 58 3.06 -9.28 0.18
N MET A 59 3.28 -8.43 -0.82
CA MET A 59 2.63 -8.54 -2.13
C MET A 59 3.01 -9.82 -2.87
N SER A 60 4.26 -10.27 -2.75
CA SER A 60 4.74 -11.53 -3.34
C SER A 60 4.24 -12.78 -2.63
N ASN A 61 3.87 -12.67 -1.35
CA ASN A 61 3.36 -13.77 -0.53
C ASN A 61 1.81 -13.88 -0.54
N GLN A 62 1.10 -13.14 -1.40
CA GLN A 62 -0.37 -13.04 -1.44
C GLN A 62 -0.93 -13.25 -2.84
#